data_AF-A0A429DZE7-F1
#
_entry.id   AF-A0A429DZE7-F1
#
_cell.length_a   1.000
_cell.length_b   1.000
_cell.length_c   1.000
_cell.angle_alpha   90.00
_cell.angle_beta   90.00
_cell.angle_gamma   90.00
#
_symmetry.space_group_name_H-M   'P 1'
#
loop_
_entity.id
_entity.type
_entity.pdbx_description
1 polymer ?
#
loop_
_entity_poly.entity_id
_entity_poly.type
_entity_poly.pdbx_seq_one_letter_code
_entity_poly.pdbx_strand_id
1 'polypeptide(L)' 'MRGRSFNRLLFPALISSIRPSRSTHVAATDVRPKITLACVECKERNYITKKNRRNNPDRLEMKKHCPRCNAHTAHRETR' A
#
# COMPACT_ATOMS: atom_id res chain seq x y z
N MET A 1 51.36 -19.57 40.99
CA MET A 1 51.52 -18.25 40.35
C MET A 1 50.38 -18.05 39.35
N ARG A 2 49.61 -16.95 39.53
CA ARG A 2 48.82 -16.17 38.53
C ARG A 2 48.00 -17.01 37.53
N GLY A 3 46.67 -17.12 37.61
CA GLY A 3 45.68 -16.06 37.77
C GLY A 3 45.11 -15.63 36.40
N ARG A 4 43.78 -15.40 36.36
CA ARG A 4 42.97 -14.73 35.31
C ARG A 4 42.39 -15.69 34.25
N SER A 5 41.14 -16.14 34.38
CA SER A 5 39.91 -15.37 34.08
C SER A 5 39.97 -14.71 32.70
N PHE A 6 39.41 -15.38 31.70
CA PHE A 6 38.98 -14.76 30.44
C PHE A 6 37.56 -15.22 30.13
N ASN A 7 36.64 -14.50 30.76
CA ASN A 7 35.27 -14.40 30.31
C ASN A 7 35.26 -13.52 29.05
N ARG A 8 34.82 -14.04 27.91
CA ARG A 8 34.31 -13.23 26.80
C ARG A 8 33.45 -14.07 25.86
N LEU A 9 32.15 -14.00 26.14
CA LEU A 9 31.08 -14.03 25.15
C LEU A 9 31.55 -13.42 23.82
N LEU A 10 31.37 -14.12 22.69
CA LEU A 10 31.02 -13.45 21.43
C LEU A 10 30.26 -14.43 20.52
N PHE A 11 28.96 -14.16 20.49
CA PHE A 11 27.87 -14.74 19.72
C PHE A 11 28.15 -14.86 18.20
N PRO A 12 27.45 -15.78 17.51
CA PRO A 12 27.72 -16.11 16.12
C PRO A 12 27.48 -14.90 15.22
N ALA A 13 28.51 -14.48 14.49
CA ALA A 13 28.40 -13.43 13.49
C ALA A 13 27.59 -13.94 12.28
N LEU A 14 26.30 -13.59 12.30
CA LEU A 14 25.60 -12.97 11.18
C LEU A 14 25.68 -13.72 9.84
N ILE A 15 24.79 -14.71 9.70
CA ILE A 15 24.23 -15.11 8.41
C ILE A 15 23.63 -13.86 7.77
N SER A 16 24.39 -13.22 6.87
CA SER A 16 23.93 -12.08 6.09
C SER A 16 22.90 -12.60 5.10
N SER A 17 21.64 -12.60 5.54
CA SER A 17 20.47 -12.90 4.74
C SER A 17 20.29 -11.78 3.71
N ILE A 18 21.01 -11.89 2.59
CA ILE A 18 20.75 -11.12 1.38
C ILE A 18 19.37 -11.59 0.89
N ARG A 19 18.31 -10.94 1.36
CA ARG A 19 16.97 -11.08 0.80
C ARG A 19 16.96 -10.22 -0.46
N PRO A 20 16.89 -10.79 -1.68
CA PRO A 20 16.67 -9.97 -2.86
C PRO A 20 15.31 -9.29 -2.72
N SER A 21 15.33 -7.97 -2.84
CA SER A 21 14.14 -7.13 -2.85
C SER A 21 13.24 -7.55 -4.01
N ARG A 22 12.01 -7.92 -3.66
CA ARG A 22 10.98 -8.38 -4.59
C ARG A 22 10.71 -7.32 -5.66
N SER A 23 11.23 -7.52 -6.87
CA SER A 23 10.86 -6.70 -8.02
C SER A 23 9.38 -6.95 -8.34
N THR A 24 8.54 -5.93 -8.14
CA THR A 24 7.17 -5.97 -8.62
C THR A 24 7.17 -5.50 -10.07
N HIS A 25 7.38 -6.45 -10.99
CA HIS A 25 7.11 -6.19 -12.40
C HIS A 25 5.63 -5.86 -12.56
N VAL A 26 5.29 -4.67 -13.09
CA VAL A 26 3.95 -4.38 -13.58
C VAL A 26 4.06 -4.06 -15.06
N ALA A 27 3.72 -5.03 -15.89
CA ALA A 27 3.69 -4.92 -17.35
C ALA A 27 2.25 -4.92 -17.88
N ALA A 28 2.07 -4.23 -19.02
CA ALA A 28 0.95 -4.28 -19.98
C ALA A 28 -0.48 -4.35 -19.42
N THR A 29 -1.10 -3.17 -19.27
CA THR A 29 -2.56 -2.94 -19.18
C THR A 29 -3.34 -4.00 -18.39
N ASP A 30 -3.26 -3.93 -17.05
CA ASP A 30 -4.08 -4.74 -16.15
C ASP A 30 -5.57 -4.63 -16.50
N VAL A 31 -6.23 -5.77 -16.74
CA VAL A 31 -7.68 -5.88 -17.01
C VAL A 31 -8.52 -5.28 -15.87
N ARG A 32 -7.97 -5.27 -14.65
CA ARG A 32 -8.58 -4.69 -13.46
C ARG A 32 -7.70 -3.55 -12.92
N PRO A 33 -7.76 -2.36 -13.52
CA PRO A 33 -6.99 -1.22 -13.03
C PRO A 33 -7.41 -0.86 -11.59
N LYS A 34 -6.41 -0.49 -10.78
CA LYS A 34 -6.64 0.19 -9.52
C LYS A 34 -7.11 1.61 -9.83
N ILE A 35 -8.24 2.00 -9.30
CA ILE A 35 -8.79 3.34 -9.39
C ILE A 35 -8.82 3.98 -8.02
N THR A 36 -8.67 5.30 -7.99
CA THR A 36 -8.83 6.06 -6.75
C THR A 36 -10.18 6.75 -6.74
N LEU A 37 -10.83 6.84 -5.58
CA LEU A 37 -12.06 7.60 -5.41
C LEU A 37 -11.73 8.84 -4.58
N ALA A 38 -12.12 10.01 -5.08
CA ALA A 38 -11.95 11.29 -4.43
C ALA A 38 -13.30 11.82 -3.96
N CYS A 39 -13.35 12.38 -2.76
CA CYS A 39 -14.53 13.08 -2.28
C CYS A 39 -14.80 14.36 -3.08
N VAL A 40 -16.07 14.70 -3.32
CA VAL A 40 -16.46 15.94 -4.02
C VAL A 40 -16.15 17.20 -3.21
N GLU A 41 -16.27 17.14 -1.88
CA GLU A 41 -16.10 18.29 -0.99
C GLU A 41 -14.63 18.50 -0.59
N CYS A 42 -14.05 17.48 0.08
CA CYS A 42 -12.70 17.54 0.63
C CYS A 42 -11.61 17.32 -0.45
N LYS A 43 -11.96 16.84 -1.66
CA LYS A 43 -11.03 16.44 -2.75
C LYS A 43 -9.98 15.39 -2.36
N GLU A 44 -10.13 14.82 -1.17
CA GLU A 44 -9.23 13.84 -0.59
C GLU A 44 -9.37 12.49 -1.32
N ARG A 45 -8.24 11.86 -1.65
CA ARG A 45 -8.17 10.59 -2.38
C ARG A 45 -7.94 9.43 -1.41
N ASN A 46 -8.98 9.05 -0.68
CA ASN A 46 -8.85 8.11 0.44
C ASN A 46 -9.06 6.63 0.08
N TYR A 47 -9.72 6.35 -1.04
CA TYR A 47 -10.13 4.99 -1.35
C TYR A 47 -9.50 4.49 -2.64
N ILE A 48 -8.90 3.31 -2.58
CA ILE A 48 -8.35 2.60 -3.74
C ILE A 48 -9.21 1.36 -3.95
N THR A 49 -9.83 1.24 -5.12
CA THR A 49 -10.61 0.07 -5.50
C THR A 49 -10.12 -0.49 -6.82
N LYS A 50 -10.50 -1.73 -7.17
CA LYS A 50 -10.19 -2.32 -8.47
C LYS A 50 -11.48 -2.34 -9.28
N LYS A 51 -11.53 -1.61 -10.40
CA LYS A 51 -12.67 -1.71 -11.32
C LYS A 51 -12.31 -2.55 -12.52
N ASN A 52 -13.28 -3.26 -13.08
CA ASN A 52 -13.13 -3.92 -14.37
C ASN A 52 -13.61 -2.96 -15.46
N ARG A 53 -12.66 -2.37 -16.20
CA ARG A 53 -12.95 -1.39 -17.25
C ARG A 53 -13.77 -1.97 -18.42
N ARG A 54 -13.82 -3.30 -18.58
CA ARG A 54 -14.59 -3.96 -19.65
C ARG A 54 -16.09 -4.06 -19.34
N ASN A 55 -16.46 -4.28 -18.08
CA ASN A 55 -17.86 -4.51 -17.70
C ASN A 55 -18.60 -3.21 -17.37
N ASN A 56 -17.90 -2.27 -16.71
CA ASN A 56 -18.47 -1.01 -16.26
C ASN A 56 -17.60 0.13 -16.79
N PRO A 57 -17.84 0.63 -18.02
CA PRO A 57 -17.08 1.74 -18.60
C PRO A 57 -17.41 3.08 -17.93
N ASP A 58 -18.58 3.18 -17.29
CA ASP A 58 -19.06 4.42 -16.67
C ASP A 58 -18.23 4.86 -15.46
N ARG A 59 -18.25 6.16 -15.21
CA ARG A 59 -17.56 6.77 -14.07
C ARG A 59 -18.28 6.38 -12.78
N LEU A 60 -17.59 5.69 -11.87
CA LEU A 60 -18.17 5.29 -10.60
C LEU A 60 -18.33 6.50 -9.66
N GLU A 61 -19.56 6.65 -9.16
CA GLU A 61 -19.91 7.53 -8.05
C GLU A 61 -20.48 6.68 -6.91
N MET A 62 -19.86 6.74 -5.73
CA MET A 62 -20.32 5.99 -4.56
C MET A 62 -20.37 6.90 -3.33
N LYS A 63 -21.40 6.77 -2.51
CA LYS A 63 -21.46 7.44 -1.21
C LYS A 63 -20.51 6.72 -0.24
N LYS A 64 -19.43 7.38 0.16
CA LYS A 64 -18.43 6.89 1.13
C LYS A 64 -18.18 7.94 2.20
N HIS A 65 -17.62 7.52 3.32
CA HIS A 65 -17.30 8.41 4.42
C HIS A 65 -16.02 9.21 4.12
N CYS A 66 -16.04 10.54 4.15
CA CYS A 66 -14.80 11.34 4.16
C CYS A 66 -14.40 11.59 5.63
N PRO A 67 -13.24 11.11 6.10
CA PRO A 67 -12.76 11.38 7.47
C PRO A 67 -12.40 12.86 7.70
N ARG A 68 -12.24 13.66 6.63
CA ARG A 68 -12.02 15.11 6.75
C ARG A 68 -13.32 15.90 6.94
N CYS A 69 -14.39 15.49 6.27
CA CYS A 69 -15.71 16.12 6.42
C CYS A 69 -16.55 15.49 7.55
N ASN A 70 -16.12 14.34 8.09
CA ASN A 70 -16.87 13.51 9.04
C ASN A 70 -18.29 13.15 8.55
N ALA A 71 -18.51 13.11 7.24
CA ALA A 71 -19.80 12.90 6.61
C ALA A 71 -19.71 11.89 5.46
N HIS A 72 -20.87 11.30 5.12
CA HIS A 72 -20.99 10.44 3.94
C HIS A 72 -21.28 11.29 2.70
N THR A 73 -20.27 11.45 1.87
CA THR A 73 -20.33 12.29 0.67
C THR A 73 -20.20 11.44 -0.58
N ALA A 74 -20.62 12.00 -1.71
CA ALA A 74 -20.37 11.38 -3.01
C ALA A 74 -18.87 11.39 -3.30
N HIS A 75 -18.29 10.21 -3.52
CA HIS A 75 -16.92 10.05 -3.97
C HIS A 75 -16.92 9.69 -5.46
N ARG A 76 -16.17 10.46 -6.25
CA ARG A 76 -16.02 10.30 -7.70
C ARG A 76 -14.68 9.68 -8.05
N GLU A 77 -14.68 8.81 -9.05
CA GLU A 77 -13.45 8.23 -9.58
C GLU A 77 -12.47 9.29 -10.10
N THR A 78 -11.22 9.20 -9.62
CA THR A 78 -10.06 9.99 -10.05
C THR A 78 -8.98 9.06 -10.58
N ARG A 79 -8.32 9.52 -11.65
CA ARG A 79 -7.43 8.74 -12.51
C ARG A 79 -6.19 8.23 -11.79
#